data_AF-A0A496PCG6-F1
#
_entry.id   AF-A0A496PCG6-F1
#
_cell.length_a   1.000
_cell.length_b   1.000
_cell.length_c   1.000
_cell.angle_alpha   90.00
_cell.angle_beta   90.00
_cell.angle_gamma   90.00
#
_symmetry.space_group_name_H-M   'P 1'
#
loop_
_entity.id
_entity.type
_entity.pdbx_description
1 polymer ?
#
loop_
_entity_poly.entity_id
_entity_poly.type
_entity_poly.pdbx_seq_one_letter_code
_entity_poly.pdbx_strand_id
1 'polypeptide(L)'
;QQEFEDIGFEIVEVDERDVLLYELSDGSEEEDGQYAIISDEDGRIPTAMDTPVIVSVYDDNDAFQWSVTLPNGEELKELFLRVESAEELLDTLQDIRNENIERYDSEMDSYSE
;
A
#
# COMPACT_ATOMS: atom_id res chain seq x y z
N GLN A 1 -2.37 -14.52 -4.62
CA GLN A 1 -2.58 -14.65 -3.17
C GLN A 1 -1.36 -15.28 -2.49
N GLN A 2 -0.99 -16.53 -2.80
CA GLN A 2 0.24 -17.17 -2.25
C GLN A 2 1.51 -16.30 -2.37
N GLU A 3 1.68 -15.56 -3.47
CA GLU A 3 2.86 -14.70 -3.66
C GLU A 3 2.89 -13.45 -2.78
N PHE A 4 1.73 -12.98 -2.28
CA PHE A 4 1.68 -11.89 -1.30
C PHE A 4 1.98 -12.43 0.12
N GLU A 5 1.49 -13.63 0.43
CA GLU A 5 1.82 -14.29 1.70
C GLU A 5 3.35 -14.58 1.81
N ASP A 6 4.00 -14.92 0.69
CA ASP A 6 5.44 -15.23 0.64
C ASP A 6 6.34 -14.02 0.94
N ILE A 7 5.81 -12.80 0.80
CA ILE A 7 6.52 -11.54 1.06
C ILE A 7 6.09 -10.85 2.35
N GLY A 8 5.34 -11.56 3.21
CA GLY A 8 5.02 -11.12 4.58
C GLY A 8 3.66 -10.48 4.78
N PHE A 9 2.76 -10.51 3.80
CA PHE A 9 1.37 -10.08 4.00
C PHE A 9 0.55 -11.18 4.68
N GLU A 10 -0.30 -10.79 5.61
CA GLU A 10 -1.27 -11.68 6.23
C GLU A 10 -2.66 -11.47 5.60
N ILE A 11 -3.38 -12.57 5.34
CA ILE A 11 -4.80 -12.48 4.99
C ILE A 11 -5.59 -12.45 6.30
N VAL A 12 -6.27 -11.34 6.55
CA VAL A 12 -7.12 -11.14 7.73
C VAL A 12 -8.56 -10.91 7.32
N GLU A 13 -9.51 -11.34 8.17
CA GLU A 13 -10.93 -11.07 7.97
C GLU A 13 -11.32 -9.75 8.65
N VAL A 14 -11.74 -8.77 7.85
CA VAL A 14 -12.26 -7.47 8.31
C VAL A 14 -13.67 -7.29 7.76
N ASP A 15 -14.65 -7.08 8.64
CA ASP A 15 -16.07 -6.87 8.27
C ASP A 15 -16.62 -7.97 7.32
N GLU A 16 -16.37 -9.24 7.67
CA GLU A 16 -16.78 -10.43 6.88
C GLU A 16 -16.13 -10.50 5.48
N ARG A 17 -15.00 -9.80 5.27
CA ARG A 17 -14.23 -9.85 4.03
C ARG A 17 -12.76 -10.12 4.30
N ASP A 18 -12.18 -10.98 3.49
CA ASP A 18 -10.73 -11.18 3.48
C ASP A 18 -10.04 -9.95 2.88
N VAL A 19 -9.02 -9.44 3.56
CA VAL A 19 -8.13 -8.37 3.09
C VAL A 19 -6.66 -8.77 3.31
N LEU A 20 -5.75 -8.21 2.51
CA LEU A 20 -4.31 -8.37 2.76
C LEU A 20 -3.85 -7.25 3.68
N LEU A 21 -3.31 -7.60 4.85
CA LEU A 21 -2.78 -6.68 5.85
C LEU A 21 -1.26 -6.84 5.95
N TYR A 22 -0.58 -5.72 6.13
CA TYR A 22 0.83 -5.67 6.49
C TYR A 22 1.03 -4.75 7.69
N GLU A 23 1.61 -5.27 8.75
CA GLU A 23 1.97 -4.49 9.93
C GLU A 23 3.20 -3.65 9.60
N LEU A 24 3.08 -2.33 9.76
CA LEU A 24 4.17 -1.38 9.46
C LEU A 24 5.00 -1.03 10.70
N SER A 25 4.60 -1.52 11.86
CA SER A 25 5.28 -1.31 13.14
C SER A 25 5.96 -2.61 13.54
N ASP A 26 7.23 -2.57 13.99
CA ASP A 26 8.01 -3.76 14.38
C ASP A 26 7.55 -4.37 15.73
N GLY A 27 6.34 -4.03 16.19
CA GLY A 27 5.81 -4.42 17.49
C GLY A 27 6.53 -3.78 18.68
N SER A 28 7.31 -2.72 18.45
CA SER A 28 7.89 -1.90 19.52
C SER A 28 6.79 -1.02 20.12
N GLU A 29 6.70 -0.94 21.46
CA GLU A 29 5.69 -0.10 22.16
C GLU A 29 5.82 1.41 21.86
N GLU A 30 6.86 1.80 21.09
CA GLU A 30 7.23 3.18 20.76
C GLU A 30 6.84 3.57 19.31
N GLU A 31 6.51 2.61 18.45
CA GLU A 31 6.03 2.88 17.09
C GLU A 31 4.51 2.75 17.06
N ASP A 32 3.81 3.84 16.72
CA ASP A 32 2.36 3.84 16.52
C ASP A 32 1.97 2.65 15.62
N GLY A 33 0.97 1.87 16.05
CA GLY A 33 0.52 0.60 15.47
C GLY A 33 -0.08 0.71 14.07
N GLN A 34 0.65 1.32 13.14
CA GLN A 34 0.25 1.54 11.77
C GLN A 34 0.26 0.24 11.00
N TYR A 35 -0.69 0.12 10.08
CA TYR A 35 -0.79 -1.03 9.19
C TYR A 35 -1.27 -0.59 7.81
N ALA A 36 -0.95 -1.40 6.82
CA ALA A 36 -1.38 -1.20 5.45
C ALA A 36 -2.36 -2.29 5.02
N ILE A 37 -3.44 -1.91 4.34
CA ILE A 37 -4.36 -2.81 3.65
C ILE A 37 -4.12 -2.72 2.16
N ILE A 38 -3.93 -3.88 1.53
CA ILE A 38 -3.63 -4.01 0.10
C ILE A 38 -4.87 -4.56 -0.60
N SER A 39 -5.34 -3.81 -1.59
CA SER A 39 -6.58 -4.08 -2.31
C SER A 39 -6.46 -3.81 -3.80
N ASP A 40 -7.33 -4.39 -4.61
CA ASP A 40 -7.51 -4.03 -6.01
C ASP A 40 -8.41 -2.79 -6.16
N GLU A 41 -8.66 -2.35 -7.39
CA GLU A 41 -9.53 -1.21 -7.71
C GLU A 41 -10.98 -1.35 -7.20
N ASP A 42 -11.43 -2.57 -6.94
CA ASP A 42 -12.75 -2.90 -6.40
C ASP A 42 -12.76 -3.03 -4.87
N GLY A 43 -11.61 -2.84 -4.20
CA GLY A 43 -11.46 -3.02 -2.76
C GLY A 43 -11.43 -4.50 -2.33
N ARG A 44 -11.06 -5.42 -3.22
CA ARG A 44 -10.90 -6.86 -2.93
C ARG A 44 -9.42 -7.23 -2.86
N ILE A 45 -9.13 -8.44 -2.39
CA ILE A 45 -7.75 -8.96 -2.43
C ILE A 45 -7.29 -9.08 -3.90
N PRO A 46 -6.15 -8.46 -4.26
CA PRO A 46 -5.54 -8.64 -5.57
C PRO A 46 -5.27 -10.12 -5.86
N THR A 47 -5.78 -10.58 -6.99
CA THR A 47 -5.62 -11.99 -7.40
C THR A 47 -4.43 -12.20 -8.33
N ALA A 48 -3.93 -11.13 -8.96
CA ALA A 48 -2.82 -11.14 -9.90
C ALA A 48 -1.79 -10.06 -9.56
N MET A 49 -0.52 -10.33 -9.88
CA MET A 49 0.59 -9.39 -9.70
C MET A 49 0.68 -8.36 -10.84
N ASP A 50 0.08 -8.62 -12.01
CA ASP A 50 0.11 -7.72 -13.18
C ASP A 50 -1.00 -6.65 -13.14
N THR A 51 -1.85 -6.68 -12.12
CA THR A 51 -2.97 -5.72 -11.97
C THR A 51 -2.62 -4.62 -10.99
N PRO A 52 -3.13 -3.38 -11.18
CA PRO A 52 -2.95 -2.29 -10.24
C PRO A 52 -3.37 -2.67 -8.83
N VAL A 53 -2.61 -2.19 -7.85
CA VAL A 53 -2.89 -2.42 -6.43
C VAL A 53 -2.94 -1.10 -5.69
N ILE A 54 -3.82 -1.03 -4.70
CA ILE A 54 -4.02 0.12 -3.83
C ILE A 54 -3.50 -0.26 -2.46
N VAL A 55 -2.51 0.48 -1.99
CA VAL A 55 -1.98 0.39 -0.62
C VAL A 55 -2.64 1.48 0.19
N SER A 56 -3.42 1.11 1.20
CA SER A 56 -4.11 2.03 2.11
C SER A 56 -3.51 1.94 3.50
N VAL A 57 -3.04 3.05 4.05
CA VAL A 57 -2.37 3.11 5.36
C VAL A 57 -3.31 3.65 6.42
N TYR A 58 -3.30 2.99 7.57
CA TYR A 58 -4.11 3.29 8.75
C TYR A 58 -3.21 3.45 9.98
N ASP A 59 -3.67 4.24 10.95
CA ASP A 59 -3.04 4.31 12.28
C ASP A 59 -3.62 3.28 13.25
N ASP A 60 -3.11 3.26 14.48
CA ASP A 60 -3.53 2.33 15.54
C ASP A 60 -5.01 2.49 15.96
N ASN A 61 -5.64 3.62 15.61
CA ASN A 61 -7.05 3.89 15.88
C ASN A 61 -7.97 3.49 14.71
N ASP A 62 -7.47 2.68 13.77
CA ASP A 62 -8.17 2.27 12.55
C ASP A 62 -8.60 3.47 11.67
N ALA A 63 -7.95 4.63 11.82
CA ALA A 63 -8.27 5.80 11.02
C ALA A 63 -7.42 5.83 9.74
N PHE A 64 -8.10 5.97 8.61
CA PHE A 64 -7.46 6.11 7.32
C PHE A 64 -6.56 7.36 7.29
N GLN A 65 -5.29 7.15 6.91
CA GLN A 65 -4.31 8.22 6.78
C GLN A 65 -4.18 8.65 5.31
N TRP A 66 -3.82 7.73 4.44
CA TRP A 66 -3.64 7.97 3.01
C TRP A 66 -3.60 6.65 2.23
N SER A 67 -3.69 6.75 0.91
CA SER A 67 -3.49 5.62 0.01
C SER A 67 -2.65 6.02 -1.21
N VAL A 68 -2.03 5.01 -1.82
CA VAL A 68 -1.30 5.13 -3.08
C VAL A 68 -1.66 3.97 -3.99
N THR A 69 -1.79 4.26 -5.28
CA THR A 69 -1.98 3.25 -6.31
C THR A 69 -0.64 2.95 -6.96
N LEU A 70 -0.27 1.68 -6.96
CA LEU A 70 0.87 1.15 -7.71
C LEU A 70 0.37 0.57 -9.04
N PRO A 71 1.19 0.66 -10.10
CA PRO A 71 0.77 0.21 -11.43
C PRO A 71 0.49 -1.30 -11.48
N ASN A 72 1.19 -2.08 -10.65
CA ASN A 72 0.99 -3.51 -10.53
C ASN A 72 1.49 -4.03 -9.16
N GLY A 73 1.11 -5.25 -8.81
CA GLY A 73 1.59 -5.95 -7.62
C GLY A 73 3.05 -6.40 -7.68
N GLU A 74 3.63 -6.53 -8.88
CA GLU A 74 5.08 -6.81 -9.02
C GLU A 74 5.94 -5.68 -8.43
N GLU A 75 5.58 -4.41 -8.68
CA GLU A 75 6.27 -3.26 -8.09
C GLU A 75 6.17 -3.27 -6.57
N LEU A 76 5.00 -3.61 -6.02
CA LEU A 76 4.85 -3.79 -4.57
C LEU A 76 5.80 -4.87 -4.04
N LYS A 77 5.86 -6.01 -4.72
CA LYS A 77 6.76 -7.12 -4.36
C LYS A 77 8.23 -6.72 -4.43
N GLU A 78 8.65 -6.00 -5.46
CA GLU A 78 10.03 -5.51 -5.60
C GLU A 78 10.40 -4.50 -4.51
N LEU A 79 9.48 -3.59 -4.16
CA LEU A 79 9.67 -2.64 -3.06
C LEU A 79 9.89 -3.38 -1.74
N PHE A 80 9.02 -4.35 -1.42
CA PHE A 80 9.11 -5.16 -0.21
C PHE A 80 10.41 -5.96 -0.11
N LEU A 81 10.89 -6.52 -1.23
CA LEU A 81 12.15 -7.27 -1.25
C LEU A 81 13.39 -6.37 -1.19
N ARG A 82 13.24 -5.08 -1.49
CA ARG A 82 14.34 -4.12 -1.56
C ARG A 82 14.56 -3.38 -0.24
N VAL A 83 13.49 -3.01 0.44
CA VAL A 83 13.55 -2.25 1.70
C VAL A 83 13.91 -3.16 2.86
N GLU A 84 14.70 -2.65 3.81
CA GLU A 84 15.13 -3.43 4.98
C GLU A 84 14.23 -3.19 6.20
N SER A 85 13.37 -2.15 6.15
CA SER A 85 12.49 -1.72 7.23
C SER A 85 11.14 -1.18 6.72
N ALA A 86 10.11 -1.23 7.57
CA ALA A 86 8.80 -0.66 7.27
C ALA A 86 8.81 0.87 7.12
N GLU A 87 9.69 1.58 7.84
CA GLU A 87 9.89 3.02 7.67
C GLU A 87 10.33 3.39 6.24
N GLU A 88 11.31 2.64 5.67
CA GLU A 88 11.79 2.87 4.31
C GLU A 88 10.72 2.56 3.26
N LEU A 89 9.91 1.53 3.51
CA LEU A 89 8.75 1.21 2.68
C LEU A 89 7.76 2.39 2.65
N LEU A 90 7.43 2.94 3.83
CA LEU A 90 6.51 4.06 3.95
C LEU A 90 7.03 5.32 3.29
N ASP A 91 8.31 5.63 3.44
CA ASP A 91 8.94 6.77 2.79
C ASP A 91 8.85 6.63 1.25
N THR A 92 9.20 5.46 0.73
CA THR A 92 9.13 5.18 -0.71
C THR A 92 7.70 5.26 -1.26
N LEU A 93 6.71 4.72 -0.54
CA LEU A 93 5.30 4.80 -0.94
C LEU A 93 4.78 6.23 -0.91
N GLN A 94 5.24 7.05 0.03
CA GLN A 94 4.90 8.48 0.10
C GLN A 94 5.53 9.28 -1.05
N ASP A 95 6.77 8.98 -1.44
CA ASP A 95 7.39 9.56 -2.64
C ASP A 95 6.58 9.24 -3.89
N ILE A 96 6.23 7.96 -4.11
CA ILE A 96 5.40 7.55 -5.25
C ILE A 96 4.05 8.26 -5.25
N ARG A 97 3.44 8.44 -4.06
CA ARG A 97 2.20 9.19 -3.91
C ARG A 97 2.36 10.64 -4.34
N ASN A 98 3.45 11.30 -3.94
CA ASN A 98 3.73 12.68 -4.33
C ASN A 98 3.97 12.79 -5.83
N GLU A 99 4.78 11.89 -6.41
CA GLU A 99 5.02 11.85 -7.86
C GLU A 99 3.71 11.67 -8.65
N ASN A 100 2.82 10.81 -8.16
CA ASN A 100 1.49 10.61 -8.75
C ASN A 100 0.68 11.92 -8.73
N ILE A 101 0.65 12.62 -7.59
CA ILE A 101 -0.05 13.92 -7.46
C ILE A 101 0.54 14.96 -8.41
N GLU A 102 1.87 15.11 -8.44
CA GLU A 102 2.56 16.06 -9.32
C GLU A 102 2.28 15.80 -10.80
N ARG A 103 2.23 14.51 -11.18
CA ARG A 103 1.86 14.10 -12.54
C ARG A 103 0.43 14.52 -12.88
N TYR A 104 -0.53 14.26 -11.98
CA TYR A 104 -1.93 14.66 -12.18
C TYR A 104 -2.10 16.18 -12.26
N ASP A 105 -1.42 16.95 -11.40
CA ASP A 105 -1.44 18.42 -11.43
C ASP A 105 -0.86 18.95 -12.76
N SER A 106 0.28 18.40 -13.21
CA SER A 106 0.89 18.79 -14.49
C SER A 106 0.01 18.44 -15.71
N GLU A 107 -0.69 17.30 -15.67
CA GLU A 107 -1.60 16.92 -16.74
C GLU A 107 -2.82 17.86 -16.80
N MET A 108 -3.38 18.26 -15.66
CA MET A 108 -4.49 19.23 -15.58
C MET A 108 -4.12 20.63 -16.11
N ASP A 109 -2.91 21.12 -15.83
CA ASP A 109 -2.42 22.40 -16.36
C ASP A 109 -2.34 22.36 -17.90
N SER A 110 -1.95 21.22 -18.49
CA SER A 110 -1.85 21.06 -19.95
C SER A 110 -3.19 21.07 -20.71
N TYR A 111 -4.30 20.76 -20.03
CA TYR A 111 -5.65 20.85 -20.60
C TYR A 111 -6.28 22.24 -20.47
N SER A 112 -5.59 23.16 -19.80
CA SER A 112 -6.06 24.53 -19.55
C SER A 112 -5.51 25.55 -20.57
N GLU A 113 -4.76 25.11 -21.58
CA GLU A 113 -4.18 25.94 -22.66
C GLU A 113 -4.98 25.91 -23.98
#